data_AF-A0A5N8ACT4-F1
#
_entry.id   AF-A0A5N8ACT4-F1
#
_cell.length_a   1.000
_cell.length_b   1.000
_cell.length_c   1.000
_cell.angle_alpha   90.00
_cell.angle_beta   90.00
_cell.angle_gamma   90.00
#
_symmetry.space_group_name_H-M   'P 1'
#
loop_
_entity.id
_entity.type
_entity.pdbx_description
1 polymer ?
#
loop_
_entity_poly.entity_id
_entity_poly.type
_entity_poly.pdbx_seq_one_letter_code
_entity_poly.pdbx_strand_id
1 'polypeptide(L)'
;MPPPTVSPYPAANSPHQGQRLAAPDRLRGLAVMGILLMNIVGFGLPDLAYTAPGAWGLNGLADKIAWTINFLLVDGKMRGLFAMLYGAGLIMMLEKAQQAGQNGWQIAFTRSLWLGVFGLLHYLLLWWGDILTLYAITGLVALMIAAWQEDARQVFIASALIFTLYCLMMLGLMLGIMDVLATAQAPGANPQSLIAAQEMLADMGEPGSTYITEQITLYRGPFAPIFAYNLNDLSLWISNNIYYSCPEILGFMLLGMGMMRNDFITGRWDRARYWAVARWTISIALPPMIVLAYWVWASGFDTLVSFGVIFAWSTPFRIFLTIGITALFLWLMAGTGNMRAASPLWHRIEAVGRISLSNYLLTSAVMTGIFYGWGLGWFGMLSRAQLYWLVPPMWAVMLFWSRLWLDHFSIGPMEWLWRWLIRTTTNALNRG
;
A
#
# COMPACT_ATOMS: atom_id res chain seq x y z
N MET A 1 -25.79 -10.31 19.82
CA MET A 1 -26.28 -10.72 18.50
C MET A 1 -25.39 -11.83 17.99
N PRO A 2 -25.93 -12.96 17.50
CA PRO A 2 -25.12 -13.89 16.72
C PRO A 2 -24.47 -13.14 15.54
N PRO A 3 -23.24 -13.50 15.12
CA PRO A 3 -22.68 -12.94 13.90
C PRO A 3 -23.66 -13.15 12.75
N PRO A 4 -23.80 -12.19 11.82
CA PRO A 4 -24.71 -12.35 10.69
C PRO A 4 -24.39 -13.68 9.99
N THR A 5 -25.38 -14.56 9.93
CA THR A 5 -25.33 -15.76 9.10
C THR A 5 -25.11 -15.27 7.68
N VAL A 6 -23.90 -15.50 7.16
CA VAL A 6 -23.57 -15.20 5.78
C VAL A 6 -24.60 -15.95 4.94
N SER A 7 -25.46 -15.20 4.25
CA SER A 7 -26.43 -15.75 3.31
C SER A 7 -25.69 -16.74 2.40
N PRO A 8 -26.22 -17.95 2.15
CA PRO A 8 -25.55 -18.89 1.27
C PRO A 8 -25.30 -18.16 -0.04
N TYR A 9 -24.03 -17.90 -0.36
CA TYR A 9 -23.66 -17.49 -1.70
C TYR A 9 -24.34 -18.50 -2.62
N PRO A 10 -25.21 -18.06 -3.56
CA PRO A 10 -25.72 -18.98 -4.55
C PRO A 10 -24.49 -19.64 -5.14
N ALA A 11 -24.46 -20.96 -5.12
CA ALA A 11 -23.40 -21.74 -5.72
C ALA A 11 -23.40 -21.42 -7.22
N ALA A 12 -22.79 -20.29 -7.60
CA ALA A 12 -22.30 -20.10 -8.93
C ALA A 12 -21.40 -21.29 -9.13
N ASN A 13 -21.80 -22.21 -10.01
CA ASN A 13 -21.04 -23.39 -10.42
C ASN A 13 -19.58 -22.99 -10.52
N SER A 14 -18.81 -23.23 -9.47
CA SER A 14 -17.51 -22.60 -9.29
C SER A 14 -16.53 -23.61 -9.83
N PRO A 15 -15.91 -23.39 -11.00
CA PRO A 15 -14.97 -24.35 -11.57
C PRO A 15 -13.61 -24.28 -10.83
N HIS A 16 -13.61 -23.95 -9.53
CA HIS A 16 -12.41 -23.73 -8.71
C HIS A 16 -11.75 -25.04 -8.22
N GLN A 17 -12.06 -26.18 -8.84
CA GLN A 17 -11.42 -27.44 -8.51
C GLN A 17 -9.93 -27.42 -8.90
N GLY A 18 -9.06 -27.32 -7.89
CA GLY A 18 -7.67 -27.79 -7.92
C GLY A 18 -6.59 -26.85 -8.50
N GLN A 19 -6.91 -25.94 -9.43
CA GLN A 19 -5.87 -25.08 -10.03
C GLN A 19 -5.72 -23.73 -9.31
N ARG A 20 -4.54 -23.51 -8.73
CA ARG A 20 -4.12 -22.23 -8.17
C ARG A 20 -4.11 -21.16 -9.26
N LEU A 21 -4.83 -20.06 -9.04
CA LEU A 21 -4.90 -18.95 -10.00
C LEU A 21 -3.53 -18.23 -10.07
N ALA A 22 -2.88 -18.27 -11.23
CA ALA A 22 -1.57 -17.64 -11.43
C ALA A 22 -1.65 -16.10 -11.47
N ALA A 23 -2.74 -15.53 -11.99
CA ALA A 23 -2.88 -14.08 -12.16
C ALA A 23 -2.82 -13.29 -10.82
N PRO A 24 -3.57 -13.67 -9.76
CA PRO A 24 -3.44 -13.02 -8.45
C PRO A 24 -2.03 -13.07 -7.87
N ASP A 25 -1.32 -14.19 -8.02
CA ASP A 25 0.04 -14.32 -7.50
C ASP A 25 1.03 -13.47 -8.32
N ARG A 26 0.89 -13.39 -9.65
CA ARG A 26 1.69 -12.48 -10.48
C ARG A 26 1.42 -11.01 -10.15
N LEU A 27 0.15 -10.63 -9.96
CA LEU A 27 -0.22 -9.28 -9.53
C LEU A 27 0.38 -8.95 -8.15
N ARG A 28 0.38 -9.89 -7.19
CA ARG A 28 1.05 -9.71 -5.89
C ARG A 28 2.55 -9.52 -6.05
N GLY A 29 3.19 -10.28 -6.96
CA GLY A 29 4.61 -10.14 -7.28
C GLY A 29 4.96 -8.76 -7.82
N LEU A 30 4.17 -8.27 -8.79
CA LEU A 30 4.32 -6.90 -9.31
C LEU A 30 4.08 -5.84 -8.23
N ALA A 31 3.06 -6.04 -7.39
CA ALA A 31 2.70 -5.10 -6.34
C ALA A 31 3.80 -5.00 -5.27
N VAL A 32 4.37 -6.12 -4.78
CA VAL A 32 5.43 -6.08 -3.77
C VAL A 32 6.73 -5.48 -4.31
N MET A 33 7.07 -5.76 -5.58
CA MET A 33 8.19 -5.08 -6.25
C MET A 33 7.92 -3.57 -6.40
N GLY A 34 6.69 -3.20 -6.77
CA GLY A 34 6.26 -1.81 -6.89
C GLY A 34 6.21 -1.04 -5.56
N ILE A 35 5.92 -1.72 -4.45
CA ILE A 35 5.96 -1.12 -3.11
C ILE A 35 7.36 -0.62 -2.77
N LEU A 36 8.43 -1.35 -3.16
CA LEU A 36 9.80 -0.87 -2.94
C LEU A 36 10.08 0.45 -3.69
N LEU A 37 9.56 0.64 -4.90
CA LEU A 37 9.77 1.89 -5.65
C LEU A 37 9.22 3.10 -4.90
N MET A 38 8.11 2.97 -4.17
CA MET A 38 7.60 4.09 -3.35
C MET A 38 8.37 4.18 -2.03
N ASN A 39 8.59 3.04 -1.36
CA ASN A 39 9.15 3.01 -0.02
C ASN A 39 10.65 3.34 0.04
N ILE A 40 11.39 3.22 -1.06
CA ILE A 40 12.83 3.55 -1.07
C ILE A 40 13.09 5.00 -0.61
N VAL A 41 12.14 5.91 -0.88
CA VAL A 41 12.18 7.29 -0.37
C VAL A 41 12.08 7.32 1.14
N GLY A 42 11.10 6.62 1.74
CA GLY A 42 10.92 6.57 3.19
C GLY A 42 11.93 5.67 3.93
N PHE A 43 12.68 4.82 3.23
CA PHE A 43 13.82 4.10 3.80
C PHE A 43 15.07 4.97 3.87
N GLY A 44 15.31 5.79 2.84
CA GLY A 44 16.58 6.48 2.65
C GLY A 44 16.58 7.97 2.91
N LEU A 45 15.42 8.62 3.00
CA LEU A 45 15.27 10.05 3.27
C LEU A 45 14.34 10.28 4.46
N PRO A 46 14.32 11.51 5.00
CA PRO A 46 13.36 11.87 6.02
C PRO A 46 11.91 11.60 5.60
N ASP A 47 11.06 11.18 6.53
CA ASP A 47 9.66 10.80 6.24
C ASP A 47 8.86 11.92 5.55
N LEU A 48 9.04 13.18 5.96
CA LEU A 48 8.41 14.36 5.35
C LEU A 48 8.88 14.58 3.91
N ALA A 49 10.05 14.07 3.51
CA ALA A 49 10.46 14.08 2.10
C ALA A 49 9.54 13.20 1.24
N TYR A 50 8.78 12.26 1.82
CA TYR A 50 7.81 11.47 1.08
C TYR A 50 6.64 12.34 0.59
N THR A 51 6.13 13.24 1.43
CA THR A 51 4.92 14.05 1.21
C THR A 51 5.22 15.48 0.76
N ALA A 52 6.37 16.02 1.18
CA ALA A 52 6.95 17.27 0.73
C ALA A 52 8.32 16.97 0.09
N PRO A 53 8.36 16.59 -1.21
CA PRO A 53 9.60 16.34 -1.94
C PRO A 53 10.66 17.45 -1.86
N GLY A 54 10.27 18.71 -1.61
CA GLY A 54 11.19 19.83 -1.38
C GLY A 54 11.94 19.77 -0.04
N ALA A 55 11.45 19.00 0.94
CA ALA A 55 12.00 18.91 2.29
C ALA A 55 13.44 18.40 2.32
N TRP A 56 13.75 17.38 1.51
CA TRP A 56 15.08 16.77 1.45
C TRP A 56 15.32 15.97 0.16
N GLY A 57 16.57 15.93 -0.31
CA GLY A 57 17.01 15.04 -1.38
C GLY A 57 16.61 15.44 -2.81
N LEU A 58 16.14 16.68 -3.02
CA LEU A 58 15.77 17.23 -4.33
C LEU A 58 16.85 18.19 -4.87
N ASN A 59 17.96 17.63 -5.37
CA ASN A 59 19.17 18.39 -5.69
C ASN A 59 19.23 18.86 -7.15
N GLY A 60 18.41 18.30 -8.05
CA GLY A 60 18.43 18.68 -9.45
C GLY A 60 17.31 18.07 -10.30
N LEU A 61 17.44 18.23 -11.62
CA LEU A 61 16.43 17.78 -12.59
C LEU A 61 16.17 16.28 -12.50
N ALA A 62 17.20 15.46 -12.25
CA ALA A 62 17.05 14.01 -12.12
C ALA A 62 16.11 13.64 -10.96
N ASP A 63 16.20 14.32 -9.82
CA ASP A 63 15.35 14.08 -8.64
C ASP A 63 13.90 14.48 -8.91
N LYS A 64 13.71 15.62 -9.59
CA LYS A 64 12.38 16.08 -10.02
C LYS A 64 11.72 15.10 -10.98
N ILE A 65 12.47 14.59 -11.96
CA ILE A 65 12.00 13.56 -12.90
C ILE A 65 11.68 12.26 -12.15
N ALA A 66 12.55 11.82 -11.25
CA ALA A 66 12.33 10.63 -10.44
C ALA A 66 11.06 10.74 -9.59
N TRP A 67 10.84 11.90 -8.96
CA TRP A 67 9.58 12.19 -8.25
C TRP A 67 8.38 12.11 -9.19
N THR A 68 8.41 12.74 -10.37
CA THR A 68 7.28 12.71 -11.33
C THR A 68 6.95 11.30 -11.79
N ILE A 69 7.96 10.50 -12.17
CA ILE A 69 7.76 9.12 -12.59
C ILE A 69 7.15 8.30 -11.46
N ASN A 70 7.65 8.46 -10.24
CA ASN A 70 7.13 7.78 -9.07
C ASN A 70 5.67 8.20 -8.79
N PHE A 71 5.39 9.50 -8.75
CA PHE A 71 4.06 10.06 -8.52
C PHE A 71 3.02 9.58 -9.55
N LEU A 72 3.37 9.57 -10.84
CA LEU A 72 2.45 9.17 -11.90
C LEU A 72 2.21 7.66 -11.94
N LEU A 73 3.25 6.85 -11.82
CA LEU A 73 3.18 5.41 -12.14
C LEU A 73 3.14 4.48 -10.92
N VAL A 74 3.64 4.93 -9.77
CA VAL A 74 3.91 4.05 -8.62
C VAL A 74 3.13 4.49 -7.39
N ASP A 75 3.30 5.74 -6.96
CA ASP A 75 2.91 6.21 -5.64
C ASP A 75 1.39 6.08 -5.42
N GLY A 76 1.06 5.32 -4.38
CA GLY A 76 -0.28 4.89 -4.01
C GLY A 76 -0.96 3.92 -4.99
N LYS A 77 -0.49 3.75 -6.23
CA LYS A 77 -1.07 2.80 -7.20
C LYS A 77 -0.67 1.37 -6.86
N MET A 78 0.60 1.15 -6.53
CA MET A 78 1.10 -0.17 -6.12
C MET A 78 0.58 -0.57 -4.74
N ARG A 79 0.49 0.38 -3.80
CA ARG A 79 -0.17 0.18 -2.50
C ARG A 79 -1.67 -0.13 -2.66
N GLY A 80 -2.37 0.61 -3.53
CA GLY A 80 -3.77 0.34 -3.85
C GLY A 80 -3.99 -1.04 -4.49
N LEU A 81 -3.13 -1.44 -5.42
CA LEU A 81 -3.12 -2.80 -5.99
C LEU A 81 -2.91 -3.87 -4.91
N PHE A 82 -1.94 -3.67 -4.01
CA PHE A 82 -1.70 -4.61 -2.92
C PHE A 82 -2.90 -4.72 -1.97
N ALA A 83 -3.55 -3.59 -1.62
CA ALA A 83 -4.77 -3.56 -0.83
C ALA A 83 -5.95 -4.27 -1.53
N MET A 84 -6.14 -4.05 -2.84
CA MET A 84 -7.15 -4.77 -3.64
C MET A 84 -6.92 -6.28 -3.59
N LEU A 85 -5.68 -6.74 -3.80
CA LEU A 85 -5.33 -8.16 -3.80
C LEU A 85 -5.46 -8.80 -2.41
N TYR A 86 -5.26 -8.02 -1.36
CA TYR A 86 -5.50 -8.45 0.01
C TYR A 86 -6.99 -8.64 0.28
N GLY A 87 -7.83 -7.67 -0.08
CA GLY A 87 -9.29 -7.76 0.04
C GLY A 87 -9.84 -8.95 -0.76
N ALA A 88 -9.43 -9.10 -2.02
CA ALA A 88 -9.74 -10.25 -2.86
C ALA A 88 -9.35 -11.58 -2.20
N GLY A 89 -8.19 -11.62 -1.54
CA GLY A 89 -7.70 -12.79 -0.82
C GLY A 89 -8.54 -13.17 0.41
N LEU A 90 -9.19 -12.22 1.07
CA LEU A 90 -10.08 -12.48 2.20
C LEU A 90 -11.37 -13.19 1.76
N ILE A 91 -11.97 -12.77 0.63
CA ILE A 91 -13.17 -13.44 0.08
C ILE A 91 -12.84 -14.88 -0.34
N MET A 92 -11.75 -15.08 -1.08
CA MET A 92 -11.29 -16.42 -1.46
C MET A 92 -11.02 -17.32 -0.25
N MET A 93 -10.55 -16.74 0.86
CA MET A 93 -10.30 -17.48 2.09
C MET A 93 -11.61 -17.89 2.76
N LEU A 94 -12.61 -17.00 2.83
CA LEU A 94 -13.94 -17.34 3.37
C LEU A 94 -14.61 -18.45 2.57
N GLU A 95 -14.58 -18.36 1.23
CA GLU A 95 -15.14 -19.40 0.35
C GLU A 95 -14.49 -20.76 0.60
N LYS A 96 -13.16 -20.80 0.74
CA LYS A 96 -12.43 -22.04 1.04
C LYS A 96 -12.76 -22.59 2.44
N ALA A 97 -12.90 -21.71 3.43
CA ALA A 97 -13.27 -22.12 4.78
C ALA A 97 -14.68 -22.73 4.78
N GLN A 98 -15.63 -22.10 4.10
CA GLN A 98 -16.99 -22.59 3.95
C GLN A 98 -17.05 -23.94 3.24
N GLN A 99 -16.32 -24.11 2.14
CA GLN A 99 -16.20 -25.39 1.43
C GLN A 99 -15.57 -26.50 2.29
N ALA A 100 -14.67 -26.15 3.19
CA ALA A 100 -14.05 -27.07 4.14
C ALA A 100 -14.87 -27.30 5.42
N GLY A 101 -16.07 -26.73 5.54
CA GLY A 101 -16.89 -26.82 6.74
C GLY A 101 -16.29 -26.12 7.97
N GLN A 102 -15.39 -25.17 7.77
CA GLN A 102 -14.68 -24.43 8.82
C GLN A 102 -15.32 -23.07 9.08
N ASN A 103 -15.17 -22.55 10.30
CA ASN A 103 -15.61 -21.20 10.64
C ASN A 103 -14.70 -20.14 10.00
N GLY A 104 -15.12 -19.60 8.85
CA GLY A 104 -14.36 -18.60 8.10
C GLY A 104 -14.08 -17.31 8.88
N TRP A 105 -14.98 -16.88 9.78
CA TRP A 105 -14.78 -15.69 10.62
C TRP A 105 -13.66 -15.87 11.63
N GLN A 106 -13.59 -17.04 12.25
CA GLN A 106 -12.53 -17.37 13.19
C GLN A 106 -11.16 -17.41 12.50
N ILE A 107 -11.10 -17.96 11.28
CA ILE A 107 -9.88 -17.95 10.45
C ILE A 107 -9.52 -16.52 10.06
N ALA A 108 -10.49 -15.70 9.64
CA ALA A 108 -10.26 -14.30 9.30
C ALA A 108 -9.69 -13.51 10.48
N PHE A 109 -10.30 -13.67 11.67
CA PHE A 109 -9.86 -13.00 12.89
C PHE A 109 -8.44 -13.40 13.28
N THR A 110 -8.15 -14.71 13.40
CA THR A 110 -6.82 -15.21 13.79
C THR A 110 -5.75 -14.82 12.78
N ARG A 111 -6.07 -14.84 11.49
CA ARG A 111 -5.19 -14.37 10.42
C ARG A 111 -4.88 -12.89 10.56
N SER A 112 -5.89 -12.05 10.77
CA SER A 112 -5.70 -10.60 10.95
C SER A 112 -4.95 -10.29 12.25
N LEU A 113 -5.24 -11.00 13.35
CA LEU A 113 -4.52 -10.85 14.62
C LEU A 113 -3.01 -11.03 14.44
N TRP A 114 -2.58 -12.18 13.87
CA TRP A 114 -1.15 -12.43 13.68
C TRP A 114 -0.51 -11.53 12.64
N LEU A 115 -1.26 -11.10 11.62
CA LEU A 115 -0.77 -10.09 10.68
C LEU A 115 -0.53 -8.74 11.38
N GLY A 116 -1.42 -8.35 12.29
CA GLY A 116 -1.28 -7.16 13.10
C GLY A 116 -0.08 -7.25 14.05
N VAL A 117 0.14 -8.42 14.67
CA VAL A 117 1.35 -8.65 15.49
C VAL A 117 2.62 -8.51 14.65
N PHE A 118 2.67 -9.10 13.46
CA PHE A 118 3.83 -8.93 12.56
C PHE A 118 4.01 -7.48 12.11
N GLY A 119 2.92 -6.75 11.86
CA GLY A 119 2.97 -5.33 11.54
C GLY A 119 3.50 -4.48 12.68
N LEU A 120 3.04 -4.71 13.91
CA LEU A 120 3.53 -3.98 15.09
C LEU A 120 5.01 -4.26 15.32
N LEU A 121 5.44 -5.51 15.19
CA LEU A 121 6.87 -5.85 15.27
C LEU A 121 7.67 -5.22 14.14
N HIS A 122 7.13 -5.18 12.93
CA HIS A 122 7.78 -4.54 11.78
C HIS A 122 7.90 -3.02 11.98
N TYR A 123 6.85 -2.35 12.46
CA TYR A 123 6.87 -0.92 12.78
C TYR A 123 7.91 -0.59 13.84
N LEU A 124 7.88 -1.32 14.96
CA LEU A 124 8.76 -1.06 16.09
C LEU A 124 10.22 -1.39 15.80
N LEU A 125 10.48 -2.53 15.13
CA LEU A 125 11.82 -3.10 15.02
C LEU A 125 12.49 -2.88 13.67
N LEU A 126 11.74 -2.58 12.60
CA LEU A 126 12.30 -2.49 11.26
C LEU A 126 12.10 -1.09 10.67
N TRP A 127 10.84 -0.71 10.39
CA TRP A 127 10.57 0.48 9.60
C TRP A 127 9.20 1.10 9.90
N TRP A 128 9.16 2.42 10.07
CA TRP A 128 7.98 3.19 10.44
C TRP A 128 6.83 3.15 9.41
N GLY A 129 7.10 2.77 8.16
CA GLY A 129 6.11 2.68 7.09
C GLY A 129 5.34 1.35 7.01
N ASP A 130 5.00 0.74 8.15
CA ASP A 130 4.25 -0.52 8.20
C ASP A 130 2.87 -0.42 7.52
N ILE A 131 2.51 -1.45 6.75
CA ILE A 131 1.17 -1.59 6.16
C ILE A 131 0.42 -2.80 6.73
N LEU A 132 1.09 -3.73 7.40
CA LEU A 132 0.52 -5.00 7.84
C LEU A 132 -0.48 -4.78 8.98
N THR A 133 -0.16 -3.90 9.93
CA THR A 133 -1.08 -3.50 11.03
C THR A 133 -2.34 -2.86 10.46
N LEU A 134 -2.17 -1.95 9.50
CA LEU A 134 -3.30 -1.30 8.84
C LEU A 134 -4.17 -2.32 8.11
N TYR A 135 -3.55 -3.28 7.42
CA TYR A 135 -4.28 -4.31 6.68
C TYR A 135 -4.99 -5.32 7.59
N ALA A 136 -4.42 -5.61 8.76
CA ALA A 136 -5.06 -6.43 9.77
C ALA A 136 -6.37 -5.79 10.28
N ILE A 137 -6.32 -4.50 10.61
CA ILE A 137 -7.47 -3.74 11.11
C ILE A 137 -8.49 -3.54 10.00
N THR A 138 -8.09 -2.92 8.89
CA THR A 138 -8.98 -2.59 7.77
C THR A 138 -9.56 -3.83 7.11
N GLY A 139 -8.80 -4.93 7.06
CA GLY A 139 -9.25 -6.19 6.47
C GLY A 139 -10.49 -6.77 7.13
N LEU A 140 -10.58 -6.71 8.47
CA LEU A 140 -11.76 -7.19 9.20
C LEU A 140 -12.97 -6.29 8.93
N VAL A 141 -12.78 -4.97 8.92
CA VAL A 141 -13.84 -4.01 8.58
C VAL A 141 -14.34 -4.22 7.15
N ALA A 142 -13.43 -4.39 6.19
CA ALA A 142 -13.77 -4.67 4.80
C ALA A 142 -14.58 -5.97 4.67
N LEU A 143 -14.18 -7.00 5.40
CA LEU A 143 -14.87 -8.29 5.42
C LEU A 143 -16.26 -8.17 6.02
N MET A 144 -16.40 -7.43 7.12
CA MET A 144 -17.69 -7.13 7.73
C MET A 144 -18.59 -6.40 6.73
N ILE A 145 -18.13 -5.36 6.05
CA ILE A 145 -18.94 -4.65 5.06
C ILE A 145 -19.36 -5.57 3.91
N ALA A 146 -18.42 -6.35 3.36
CA ALA A 146 -18.69 -7.24 2.23
C ALA A 146 -19.58 -8.45 2.58
N ALA A 147 -19.58 -8.90 3.85
CA ALA A 147 -20.42 -10.00 4.30
C ALA A 147 -21.91 -9.67 4.29
N TRP A 148 -22.28 -8.38 4.31
CA TRP A 148 -23.67 -7.91 4.27
C TRP A 148 -24.16 -7.69 2.84
N GLN A 149 -23.35 -8.08 1.85
CA GLN A 149 -23.58 -7.77 0.45
C GLN A 149 -23.62 -9.06 -0.36
N GLU A 150 -24.71 -9.27 -1.09
CA GLU A 150 -24.97 -10.52 -1.80
C GLU A 150 -24.32 -10.54 -3.19
N ASP A 151 -24.21 -9.37 -3.84
CA ASP A 151 -23.71 -9.24 -5.22
C ASP A 151 -22.50 -8.28 -5.31
N ALA A 152 -21.66 -8.47 -6.33
CA ALA A 152 -20.50 -7.64 -6.66
C ALA A 152 -20.87 -6.16 -6.81
N ARG A 153 -22.05 -5.85 -7.35
CA ARG A 153 -22.53 -4.47 -7.50
C ARG A 153 -22.61 -3.72 -6.17
N GLN A 154 -23.10 -4.36 -5.13
CA GLN A 154 -23.21 -3.74 -3.80
C GLN A 154 -21.82 -3.45 -3.21
N VAL A 155 -20.84 -4.32 -3.46
CA VAL A 155 -19.43 -4.12 -3.05
C VAL A 155 -18.80 -2.94 -3.77
N PHE A 156 -19.06 -2.80 -5.07
CA PHE A 156 -18.59 -1.63 -5.81
C PHE A 156 -19.24 -0.33 -5.34
N ILE A 157 -20.53 -0.35 -4.99
CA ILE A 157 -21.21 0.84 -4.43
C ILE A 157 -20.58 1.20 -3.08
N ALA A 158 -20.38 0.24 -2.18
CA ALA A 158 -19.73 0.49 -0.89
C ALA A 158 -18.30 1.03 -1.06
N SER A 159 -17.52 0.44 -1.96
CA SER A 159 -16.18 0.95 -2.30
C SER A 159 -16.23 2.39 -2.81
N ALA A 160 -17.14 2.72 -3.73
CA ALA A 160 -17.30 4.06 -4.27
C ALA A 160 -17.73 5.08 -3.20
N LEU A 161 -18.63 4.70 -2.28
CA LEU A 161 -19.04 5.56 -1.16
C LEU A 161 -17.87 5.84 -0.22
N ILE A 162 -17.07 4.82 0.13
CA ILE A 162 -15.89 4.98 0.98
C ILE A 162 -14.85 5.89 0.30
N PHE A 163 -14.58 5.71 -0.98
CA PHE A 163 -13.68 6.61 -1.71
C PHE A 163 -14.21 8.03 -1.81
N THR A 164 -15.52 8.21 -2.01
CA THR A 164 -16.15 9.54 -2.03
C THR A 164 -15.99 10.23 -0.67
N LEU A 165 -16.30 9.53 0.42
CA LEU A 165 -16.10 10.04 1.77
C LEU A 165 -14.63 10.39 2.04
N TYR A 166 -13.70 9.52 1.61
CA TYR A 166 -12.27 9.77 1.74
C TYR A 166 -11.82 11.02 0.96
N CYS A 167 -12.27 11.19 -0.28
CA CYS A 167 -11.96 12.39 -1.07
C CYS A 167 -12.51 13.66 -0.41
N LEU A 168 -13.74 13.62 0.10
CA LEU A 168 -14.35 14.75 0.82
C LEU A 168 -13.61 15.07 2.12
N MET A 169 -13.19 14.04 2.86
CA MET A 169 -12.41 14.19 4.09
C MET A 169 -11.04 14.82 3.80
N MET A 170 -10.33 14.36 2.77
CA MET A 170 -9.04 14.93 2.36
C MET A 170 -9.18 16.36 1.82
N LEU A 171 -10.26 16.64 1.08
CA LEU A 171 -10.57 17.99 0.63
C LEU A 171 -10.86 18.92 1.83
N GLY A 172 -11.68 18.46 2.78
CA GLY A 172 -11.98 19.21 4.00
C GLY A 172 -10.75 19.48 4.84
N LEU A 173 -9.85 18.49 4.99
CA LEU A 173 -8.55 18.67 5.63
C LEU A 173 -7.74 19.75 4.93
N MET A 174 -7.64 19.71 3.60
CA MET A 174 -6.88 20.71 2.85
C MET A 174 -7.48 22.11 2.95
N LEU A 175 -8.80 22.23 2.87
CA LEU A 175 -9.48 23.51 3.07
C LEU A 175 -9.25 24.08 4.47
N GLY A 176 -9.24 23.23 5.50
CA GLY A 176 -8.92 23.63 6.87
C GLY A 176 -7.48 24.14 7.01
N ILE A 177 -6.51 23.46 6.40
CA ILE A 177 -5.10 23.92 6.37
C ILE A 177 -5.00 25.29 5.68
N MET A 178 -5.65 25.44 4.52
CA MET A 178 -5.65 26.69 3.77
C MET A 178 -6.28 27.85 4.55
N ASP A 179 -7.35 27.58 5.32
CA ASP A 179 -8.01 28.57 6.17
C ASP A 179 -7.12 29.05 7.34
N VAL A 180 -6.40 28.12 7.99
CA VAL A 180 -5.41 28.47 9.03
C VAL A 180 -4.30 29.34 8.46
N LEU A 181 -3.74 28.98 7.31
CA LEU A 181 -2.68 29.74 6.66
C LEU A 181 -3.17 31.11 6.17
N ALA A 182 -4.38 31.19 5.62
CA ALA A 182 -4.99 32.45 5.21
C ALA A 182 -5.24 33.38 6.40
N THR A 183 -5.70 32.84 7.53
CA THR A 183 -5.90 33.60 8.77
C THR A 183 -4.60 34.16 9.31
N ALA A 184 -3.52 33.38 9.27
CA ALA A 184 -2.20 33.83 9.71
C ALA A 184 -1.61 34.94 8.81
N GLN A 185 -1.97 34.97 7.52
CA GLN A 185 -1.53 36.01 6.58
C GLN A 185 -2.43 37.25 6.56
N ALA A 186 -3.54 37.25 7.31
CA ALA A 186 -4.50 38.35 7.28
C ALA A 186 -3.94 39.63 7.93
N PRO A 187 -4.32 40.83 7.44
CA PRO A 187 -3.93 42.09 8.08
C PRO A 187 -4.40 42.13 9.54
N GLY A 188 -3.47 42.30 10.49
CA GLY A 188 -3.76 42.30 11.92
C GLY A 188 -3.86 40.92 12.56
N ALA A 189 -3.36 39.87 11.89
CA ALA A 189 -3.26 38.52 12.45
C ALA A 189 -2.58 38.53 13.82
N ASN A 190 -3.16 37.78 14.77
CA ASN A 190 -2.60 37.68 16.11
C ASN A 190 -1.31 36.82 16.07
N PRO A 191 -0.36 37.03 17.01
CA PRO A 191 0.88 36.26 17.04
C PRO A 191 0.67 34.74 17.13
N GLN A 192 -0.42 34.30 17.76
CA GLN A 192 -0.73 32.88 17.92
C GLN A 192 -1.03 32.18 16.59
N SER A 193 -1.75 32.85 15.68
CA SER A 193 -2.07 32.33 14.35
C SER A 193 -0.83 32.18 13.48
N LEU A 194 0.14 33.08 13.61
CA LEU A 194 1.44 33.00 12.95
C LEU A 194 2.24 31.80 13.43
N ILE A 195 2.29 31.57 14.75
CA ILE A 195 2.99 30.41 15.34
C ILE A 195 2.32 29.11 14.87
N ALA A 196 0.99 29.02 14.95
CA ALA A 196 0.26 27.83 14.51
C ALA A 196 0.48 27.51 13.03
N ALA A 197 0.54 28.54 12.17
CA ALA A 197 0.85 28.36 10.74
C ALA A 197 2.29 27.89 10.51
N GLN A 198 3.26 28.41 11.25
CA GLN A 198 4.66 28.00 11.15
C GLN A 198 4.87 26.56 11.62
N GLU A 199 4.28 26.18 12.76
CA GLU A 199 4.31 24.80 13.27
C GLU A 199 3.68 23.84 12.27
N MET A 200 2.53 24.19 11.70
CA MET A 200 1.84 23.37 10.69
C MET A 200 2.68 23.17 9.42
N LEU A 201 3.31 24.23 8.90
CA LEU A 201 4.20 24.11 7.74
C LEU A 201 5.44 23.26 8.06
N ALA A 202 6.01 23.41 9.26
CA ALA A 202 7.13 22.59 9.71
C ALA A 202 6.76 21.10 9.76
N ASP A 203 5.59 20.75 10.31
CA ASP A 203 5.04 19.39 10.38
C ASP A 203 4.69 18.84 8.99
N MET A 204 4.49 19.70 7.99
CA MET A 204 4.25 19.32 6.59
C MET A 204 5.53 19.12 5.78
N GLY A 205 6.71 19.42 6.34
CA GLY A 205 7.99 19.23 5.68
C GLY A 205 8.60 20.50 5.09
N GLU A 206 8.35 21.65 5.71
CA GLU A 206 9.02 22.89 5.31
C GLU A 206 10.55 22.70 5.33
N PRO A 207 11.27 23.01 4.22
CA PRO A 207 12.70 22.80 4.14
C PRO A 207 13.47 23.53 5.26
N GLY A 208 14.40 22.82 5.89
CA GLY A 208 15.22 23.36 6.97
C GLY A 208 14.57 23.34 8.35
N SER A 209 13.41 22.69 8.53
CA SER A 209 12.82 22.47 9.85
C SER A 209 13.75 21.68 10.78
N THR A 210 13.64 21.95 12.08
CA THR A 210 14.40 21.22 13.12
C THR A 210 14.10 19.72 13.08
N TYR A 211 12.83 19.37 12.84
CA TYR A 211 12.36 18.00 12.69
C TYR A 211 13.18 17.19 11.69
N ILE A 212 13.45 17.73 10.49
CA ILE A 212 14.23 17.02 9.45
C ILE A 212 15.64 16.70 9.95
N THR A 213 16.28 17.65 10.63
CA THR A 213 17.65 17.49 11.14
C THR A 213 17.72 16.50 12.30
N GLU A 214 16.74 16.55 13.20
CA GLU A 214 16.59 15.59 14.31
C GLU A 214 16.37 14.17 13.77
N GLN A 215 15.55 14.03 12.74
CA GLN A 215 15.25 12.74 12.16
C GLN A 215 16.45 12.13 11.42
N ILE A 216 17.24 12.95 10.71
CA ILE A 216 18.51 12.51 10.11
C ILE A 216 19.46 12.02 11.20
N THR A 217 19.56 12.75 12.31
CA THR A 217 20.44 12.38 13.44
C THR A 217 19.97 11.08 14.08
N LEU A 218 18.65 10.93 14.30
CA LEU A 218 18.03 9.73 14.86
C LEU A 218 18.33 8.49 14.02
N TYR A 219 18.01 8.52 12.72
CA TYR A 219 18.15 7.35 11.85
C TYR A 219 19.59 7.05 11.44
N ARG A 220 20.52 8.01 11.55
CA ARG A 220 21.97 7.76 11.50
C ARG A 220 22.55 7.26 12.82
N GLY A 221 21.75 7.26 13.89
CA GLY A 221 22.14 6.80 15.22
C GLY A 221 22.03 5.28 15.40
N PRO A 222 22.28 4.79 16.63
CA PRO A 222 22.13 3.40 16.98
C PRO A 222 20.65 2.96 17.01
N PHE A 223 20.42 1.65 17.06
CA PHE A 223 19.09 1.06 17.01
C PHE A 223 18.18 1.48 18.19
N ALA A 224 18.71 1.54 19.42
CA ALA A 224 17.89 1.76 20.62
C ALA A 224 17.12 3.11 20.62
N PRO A 225 17.74 4.25 20.26
CA PRO A 225 17.01 5.51 20.05
C PRO A 225 15.89 5.41 19.01
N ILE A 226 16.12 4.74 17.88
CA ILE A 226 15.11 4.55 16.82
C ILE A 226 13.92 3.75 17.37
N PHE A 227 14.19 2.65 18.07
CA PHE A 227 13.14 1.85 18.72
C PHE A 227 12.35 2.67 19.74
N ALA A 228 13.03 3.44 20.59
CA ALA A 228 12.38 4.30 21.59
C ALA A 228 11.51 5.38 20.93
N TYR A 229 11.98 5.99 19.84
CA TYR A 229 11.21 6.93 19.03
C TYR A 229 9.94 6.27 18.48
N ASN A 230 10.06 5.13 17.80
CA ASN A 230 8.91 4.42 17.24
C ASN A 230 7.91 4.01 18.32
N LEU A 231 8.38 3.58 19.50
CA LEU A 231 7.51 3.22 20.62
C LEU A 231 6.71 4.41 21.14
N ASN A 232 7.35 5.58 21.27
CA ASN A 232 6.68 6.81 21.70
C ASN A 232 5.71 7.34 20.64
N ASP A 233 6.05 7.21 19.36
CA ASP A 233 5.23 7.67 18.25
C ASP A 233 4.05 6.72 17.92
N LEU A 234 4.11 5.46 18.40
CA LEU A 234 3.15 4.41 18.04
C LEU A 234 1.67 4.84 18.15
N SER A 235 1.30 5.52 19.24
CA SER A 235 -0.10 5.94 19.44
C SER A 235 -0.54 6.99 18.42
N LEU A 236 0.33 7.95 18.11
CA LEU A 236 0.08 8.99 17.13
C LEU A 236 0.03 8.39 15.73
N TRP A 237 1.00 7.53 15.40
CA TRP A 237 1.06 6.81 14.14
C TRP A 237 -0.19 5.96 13.88
N ILE A 238 -0.65 5.17 14.87
CA ILE A 238 -1.88 4.37 14.74
C ILE A 238 -3.08 5.30 14.49
N SER A 239 -3.20 6.37 15.27
CA SER A 239 -4.32 7.31 15.17
C SER A 239 -4.35 7.96 13.79
N ASN A 240 -3.23 8.55 13.36
CA ASN A 240 -3.09 9.19 12.06
C ASN A 240 -3.40 8.23 10.91
N ASN A 241 -2.91 6.99 10.97
CA ASN A 241 -3.19 6.02 9.91
C ASN A 241 -4.64 5.51 9.93
N ILE A 242 -5.30 5.41 11.09
CA ILE A 242 -6.73 5.09 11.16
C ILE A 242 -7.57 6.19 10.49
N TYR A 243 -7.22 7.46 10.71
CA TYR A 243 -7.97 8.57 10.11
C TYR A 243 -7.63 8.77 8.63
N TYR A 244 -6.35 8.74 8.25
CA TYR A 244 -5.91 9.16 6.92
C TYR A 244 -5.65 8.01 5.95
N SER A 245 -5.21 6.84 6.42
CA SER A 245 -4.80 5.73 5.53
C SER A 245 -5.88 4.66 5.41
N CYS A 246 -6.50 4.26 6.53
CA CYS A 246 -7.45 3.16 6.59
C CYS A 246 -8.69 3.34 5.69
N PRO A 247 -9.30 4.54 5.53
CA PRO A 247 -10.45 4.70 4.64
C PRO A 247 -10.09 4.44 3.17
N GLU A 248 -8.93 4.90 2.70
CA GLU A 248 -8.46 4.61 1.35
C GLU A 248 -8.19 3.11 1.17
N ILE A 249 -7.50 2.50 2.13
CA ILE A 249 -7.22 1.06 2.13
C ILE A 249 -8.53 0.27 2.11
N LEU A 250 -9.54 0.69 2.87
CA LEU A 250 -10.87 0.07 2.92
C LEU A 250 -11.56 0.13 1.56
N GLY A 251 -11.53 1.30 0.91
CA GLY A 251 -12.04 1.49 -0.45
C GLY A 251 -11.40 0.52 -1.44
N PHE A 252 -10.07 0.39 -1.42
CA PHE A 252 -9.35 -0.56 -2.29
C PHE A 252 -9.62 -2.02 -1.91
N MET A 253 -9.68 -2.39 -0.64
CA MET A 253 -9.98 -3.76 -0.23
C MET A 253 -11.37 -4.17 -0.72
N LEU A 254 -12.39 -3.33 -0.55
CA LEU A 254 -13.73 -3.56 -1.09
C LEU A 254 -13.74 -3.63 -2.61
N LEU A 255 -13.02 -2.73 -3.29
CA LEU A 255 -12.87 -2.76 -4.75
C LEU A 255 -12.31 -4.11 -5.22
N GLY A 256 -11.28 -4.61 -4.54
CA GLY A 256 -10.68 -5.92 -4.80
C GLY A 256 -11.63 -7.09 -4.52
N MET A 257 -12.45 -7.01 -3.47
CA MET A 257 -13.49 -8.00 -3.19
C MET A 257 -14.55 -8.04 -4.31
N GLY A 258 -15.02 -6.88 -4.78
CA GLY A 258 -15.95 -6.79 -5.91
C GLY A 258 -15.33 -7.31 -7.22
N MET A 259 -14.06 -6.99 -7.47
CA MET A 259 -13.30 -7.48 -8.63
C MET A 259 -13.00 -8.98 -8.56
N MET A 260 -12.98 -9.58 -7.37
CA MET A 260 -12.91 -11.04 -7.22
C MET A 260 -14.24 -11.67 -7.59
N ARG A 261 -15.36 -11.13 -7.09
CA ARG A 261 -16.71 -11.64 -7.35
C ARG A 261 -17.12 -11.61 -8.83
N ASN A 262 -16.55 -10.71 -9.63
CA ASN A 262 -16.84 -10.61 -11.06
C ASN A 262 -15.74 -11.19 -11.98
N ASP A 263 -14.81 -11.98 -11.43
CA ASP A 263 -13.68 -12.59 -12.16
C ASP A 263 -12.64 -11.61 -12.77
N PHE A 264 -12.67 -10.33 -12.43
CA PHE A 264 -11.69 -9.36 -12.96
C PHE A 264 -10.26 -9.71 -12.50
N ILE A 265 -10.02 -9.91 -11.19
CA ILE A 265 -8.68 -10.22 -10.65
C ILE A 265 -8.23 -11.66 -10.96
N THR A 266 -9.15 -12.56 -11.33
CA THR A 266 -8.82 -13.97 -11.60
C THR A 266 -8.09 -14.16 -12.92
N GLY A 267 -8.04 -13.14 -13.78
CA GLY A 267 -7.39 -13.19 -15.09
C GLY A 267 -8.24 -13.83 -16.19
N ARG A 268 -9.54 -14.06 -15.93
CA ARG A 268 -10.45 -14.80 -16.81
C ARG A 268 -11.20 -13.93 -17.83
N TRP A 269 -11.16 -12.61 -17.71
CA TRP A 269 -11.77 -11.75 -18.73
C TRP A 269 -10.97 -11.83 -20.04
N ASP A 270 -11.64 -11.59 -21.16
CA ASP A 270 -10.96 -11.49 -22.44
C ASP A 270 -10.01 -10.27 -22.48
N ARG A 271 -9.00 -10.39 -23.34
CA ARG A 271 -7.98 -9.35 -23.52
C ARG A 271 -8.59 -8.01 -23.91
N ALA A 272 -9.65 -7.99 -24.73
CA ALA A 272 -10.26 -6.75 -25.20
C ALA A 272 -10.94 -5.97 -24.06
N ARG A 273 -11.59 -6.67 -23.12
CA ARG A 273 -12.16 -6.09 -21.90
C ARG A 273 -11.11 -5.50 -20.97
N TYR A 274 -10.00 -6.22 -20.71
CA TYR A 274 -8.91 -5.63 -19.92
C TYR A 274 -8.33 -4.39 -20.58
N TRP A 275 -8.13 -4.39 -21.90
CA TRP A 275 -7.70 -3.21 -22.64
C TRP A 275 -8.73 -2.07 -22.59
N ALA A 276 -10.02 -2.39 -22.66
CA ALA A 276 -11.08 -1.38 -22.51
C ALA A 276 -11.02 -0.70 -21.13
N VAL A 277 -10.90 -1.47 -20.05
CA VAL A 277 -10.78 -0.91 -18.71
C VAL A 277 -9.49 -0.08 -18.58
N ALA A 278 -8.36 -0.62 -19.00
CA ALA A 278 -7.06 0.07 -18.95
C ALA A 278 -7.10 1.40 -19.72
N ARG A 279 -7.57 1.38 -20.98
CA ARG A 279 -7.59 2.59 -21.82
C ARG A 279 -8.46 3.68 -21.20
N TRP A 280 -9.66 3.35 -20.73
CA TRP A 280 -10.59 4.35 -20.21
C TRP A 280 -10.11 4.94 -18.89
N THR A 281 -9.74 4.09 -17.93
CA THR A 281 -9.32 4.56 -16.61
C THR A 281 -8.00 5.32 -16.64
N ILE A 282 -7.03 4.89 -17.47
CA ILE A 282 -5.77 5.62 -17.65
C ILE A 282 -6.01 6.95 -18.38
N SER A 283 -6.82 6.96 -19.45
CA SER A 283 -7.06 8.20 -20.22
C SER A 283 -7.82 9.26 -19.41
N ILE A 284 -8.71 8.84 -18.51
CA ILE A 284 -9.43 9.76 -17.61
C ILE A 284 -8.48 10.34 -16.56
N ALA A 285 -7.58 9.53 -16.01
CA ALA A 285 -6.84 9.89 -14.81
C ALA A 285 -5.43 10.42 -15.05
N LEU A 286 -4.77 10.02 -16.15
CA LEU A 286 -3.40 10.43 -16.43
C LEU A 286 -3.26 11.93 -16.76
N PRO A 287 -4.11 12.54 -17.60
CA PRO A 287 -4.00 13.97 -17.90
C PRO A 287 -4.08 14.88 -16.66
N PRO A 288 -5.09 14.77 -15.76
CA PRO A 288 -5.12 15.60 -14.56
C PRO A 288 -3.93 15.31 -13.63
N MET A 289 -3.47 14.05 -13.53
CA MET A 289 -2.27 13.72 -12.77
C MET A 289 -1.01 14.38 -13.32
N ILE A 290 -0.86 14.49 -14.65
CA ILE A 290 0.24 15.23 -15.29
C ILE A 290 0.14 16.73 -14.97
N VAL A 291 -1.07 17.29 -15.02
CA VAL A 291 -1.31 18.70 -14.65
C VAL A 291 -0.93 18.96 -13.18
N LEU A 292 -1.32 18.08 -12.26
CA LEU A 292 -0.95 18.18 -10.85
C LEU A 292 0.57 18.05 -10.64
N ALA A 293 1.23 17.12 -11.35
CA ALA A 293 2.68 17.00 -11.31
C ALA A 293 3.37 18.27 -11.82
N TYR A 294 2.88 18.84 -12.92
CA TYR A 294 3.37 20.11 -13.44
C TYR A 294 3.14 21.26 -12.47
N TRP A 295 2.00 21.29 -11.76
CA TRP A 295 1.72 22.32 -10.76
C TRP A 295 2.74 22.30 -9.61
N VAL A 296 3.11 21.12 -9.11
CA VAL A 296 4.18 20.96 -8.11
C VAL A 296 5.53 21.46 -8.65
N TRP A 297 5.83 21.19 -9.92
CA TRP A 297 7.06 21.70 -10.54
C TRP A 297 7.05 23.22 -10.67
N ALA A 298 5.93 23.78 -11.12
CA ALA A 298 5.75 25.21 -11.35
C ALA A 298 5.75 26.01 -10.03
N SER A 299 5.29 25.41 -8.93
CA SER A 299 5.40 26.00 -7.59
C SER A 299 6.80 25.90 -6.97
N GLY A 300 7.75 25.26 -7.65
CA GLY A 300 9.08 25.04 -7.11
C GLY A 300 9.14 23.99 -6.01
N PHE A 301 8.20 23.02 -6.00
CA PHE A 301 8.03 22.01 -4.95
C PHE A 301 7.63 22.61 -3.59
N ASP A 302 6.83 23.68 -3.63
CA ASP A 302 6.18 24.27 -2.45
C ASP A 302 5.53 23.20 -1.56
N THR A 303 5.72 23.32 -0.24
CA THR A 303 5.30 22.35 0.78
C THR A 303 3.79 22.10 0.73
N LEU A 304 3.01 23.19 0.71
CA LEU A 304 1.56 23.14 0.76
C LEU A 304 0.95 22.57 -0.53
N VAL A 305 1.44 23.03 -1.69
CA VAL A 305 1.05 22.49 -3.00
C VAL A 305 1.39 21.00 -3.08
N SER A 306 2.61 20.62 -2.70
CA SER A 306 3.06 19.22 -2.79
C SER A 306 2.24 18.30 -1.89
N PHE A 307 2.03 18.70 -0.63
CA PHE A 307 1.28 17.93 0.35
C PHE A 307 -0.16 17.71 -0.13
N GLY A 308 -0.85 18.77 -0.53
CA GLY A 308 -2.24 18.61 -0.94
C GLY A 308 -2.37 17.89 -2.29
N VAL A 309 -1.37 17.97 -3.19
CA VAL A 309 -1.36 17.15 -4.40
C VAL A 309 -1.26 15.67 -4.04
N ILE A 310 -0.40 15.29 -3.11
CA ILE A 310 -0.19 13.89 -2.70
C ILE A 310 -1.39 13.32 -1.92
N PHE A 311 -2.01 14.10 -1.03
CA PHE A 311 -3.09 13.62 -0.16
C PHE A 311 -4.51 13.88 -0.67
N ALA A 312 -4.76 15.03 -1.30
CA ALA A 312 -6.11 15.48 -1.65
C ALA A 312 -6.36 15.44 -3.16
N TRP A 313 -5.70 16.31 -3.93
CA TRP A 313 -6.05 16.56 -5.33
C TRP A 313 -5.80 15.37 -6.26
N SER A 314 -4.80 14.53 -5.98
CA SER A 314 -4.52 13.34 -6.80
C SER A 314 -5.44 12.15 -6.50
N THR A 315 -6.11 12.13 -5.34
CA THR A 315 -6.80 10.95 -4.80
C THR A 315 -7.87 10.39 -5.76
N PRO A 316 -8.78 11.18 -6.34
CA PRO A 316 -9.78 10.65 -7.28
C PRO A 316 -9.13 9.95 -8.47
N PHE A 317 -8.10 10.55 -9.05
CA PHE A 317 -7.41 10.04 -10.24
C PHE A 317 -6.52 8.83 -9.91
N ARG A 318 -5.93 8.79 -8.70
CA ARG A 318 -5.15 7.66 -8.21
C ARG A 318 -5.98 6.38 -8.21
N ILE A 319 -7.25 6.44 -7.81
CA ILE A 319 -8.16 5.26 -7.80
C ILE A 319 -8.31 4.68 -9.21
N PHE A 320 -8.61 5.53 -10.19
CA PHE A 320 -8.73 5.12 -11.59
C PHE A 320 -7.39 4.59 -12.15
N LEU A 321 -6.26 5.24 -11.88
CA LEU A 321 -4.94 4.75 -12.31
C LEU A 321 -4.61 3.39 -11.71
N THR A 322 -4.95 3.14 -10.45
CA THR A 322 -4.78 1.83 -9.81
C THR A 322 -5.56 0.75 -10.55
N ILE A 323 -6.84 1.01 -10.89
CA ILE A 323 -7.66 0.10 -11.69
C ILE A 323 -7.03 -0.11 -13.08
N GLY A 324 -6.59 0.97 -13.72
CA GLY A 324 -6.01 0.95 -15.05
C GLY A 324 -4.70 0.19 -15.15
N ILE A 325 -3.79 0.39 -14.19
CA ILE A 325 -2.53 -0.36 -14.08
C ILE A 325 -2.81 -1.85 -13.83
N THR A 326 -3.77 -2.16 -12.96
CA THR A 326 -4.20 -3.55 -12.71
C THR A 326 -4.73 -4.19 -13.98
N ALA A 327 -5.62 -3.49 -14.70
CA ALA A 327 -6.16 -3.93 -15.98
C ALA A 327 -5.05 -4.10 -17.04
N LEU A 328 -4.06 -3.21 -17.07
CA LEU A 328 -2.93 -3.28 -17.99
C LEU A 328 -2.04 -4.49 -17.70
N PHE A 329 -1.73 -4.76 -16.44
CA PHE A 329 -1.01 -5.97 -16.04
C PHE A 329 -1.78 -7.22 -16.43
N LEU A 330 -3.08 -7.26 -16.17
CA LEU A 330 -3.93 -8.37 -16.58
C LEU A 330 -4.03 -8.50 -18.10
N TRP A 331 -4.10 -7.39 -18.84
CA TRP A 331 -4.05 -7.39 -20.31
C TRP A 331 -2.75 -7.97 -20.87
N LEU A 332 -1.61 -7.63 -20.25
CA LEU A 332 -0.29 -8.19 -20.60
C LEU A 332 -0.24 -9.71 -20.35
N MET A 333 -1.04 -10.21 -19.40
CA MET A 333 -1.15 -11.63 -19.06
C MET A 333 -2.25 -12.39 -19.83
N ALA A 334 -3.37 -11.76 -20.17
CA ALA A 334 -4.58 -12.39 -20.72
C ALA A 334 -4.48 -12.69 -22.21
N GLY A 335 -3.68 -11.93 -22.94
CA GLY A 335 -3.56 -12.07 -24.39
C GLY A 335 -2.77 -13.26 -24.91
N THR A 336 -2.57 -14.28 -24.09
CA THR A 336 -1.61 -15.35 -24.35
C THR A 336 -2.25 -16.70 -24.04
N GLY A 337 -3.23 -17.09 -24.86
CA GLY A 337 -4.07 -18.27 -24.67
C GLY A 337 -3.38 -19.64 -24.67
N ASN A 338 -2.04 -19.74 -24.63
CA ASN A 338 -1.30 -20.96 -24.20
C ASN A 338 0.25 -20.88 -24.21
N MET A 339 0.92 -19.75 -24.47
CA MET A 339 2.41 -19.76 -24.61
C MET A 339 3.23 -18.70 -23.84
N ARG A 340 2.63 -17.85 -22.99
CA ARG A 340 3.39 -17.03 -22.00
C ARG A 340 3.12 -17.41 -20.54
N ALA A 341 2.36 -18.48 -20.32
CA ALA A 341 2.51 -19.30 -19.13
C ALA A 341 3.90 -19.99 -19.03
N ALA A 342 4.83 -19.71 -19.97
CA ALA A 342 6.19 -20.25 -20.02
C ALA A 342 7.31 -19.17 -20.01
N SER A 343 7.02 -17.86 -19.92
CA SER A 343 8.11 -16.87 -19.81
C SER A 343 8.79 -17.04 -18.45
N PRO A 344 10.12 -17.26 -18.40
CA PRO A 344 10.85 -17.42 -17.13
C PRO A 344 10.62 -16.25 -16.18
N LEU A 345 10.43 -15.04 -16.71
CA LEU A 345 10.16 -13.86 -15.91
C LEU A 345 8.79 -13.92 -15.20
N TRP A 346 7.72 -14.36 -15.88
CA TRP A 346 6.40 -14.45 -15.25
C TRP A 346 6.37 -15.52 -14.15
N HIS A 347 7.11 -16.63 -14.30
CA HIS A 347 7.27 -17.61 -13.23
C HIS A 347 8.04 -17.05 -12.03
N ARG A 348 9.06 -16.22 -12.27
CA ARG A 348 9.79 -15.55 -11.18
C ARG A 348 8.91 -14.52 -10.47
N ILE A 349 8.15 -13.71 -11.20
CA ILE A 349 7.20 -12.74 -10.62
C ILE A 349 6.12 -13.48 -9.82
N GLU A 350 5.59 -14.58 -10.34
CA GLU A 350 4.65 -15.44 -9.62
C GLU A 350 5.27 -15.99 -8.33
N ALA A 351 6.51 -16.49 -8.38
CA ALA A 351 7.25 -16.94 -7.19
C ALA A 351 7.40 -15.82 -6.14
N VAL A 352 7.74 -14.60 -6.57
CA VAL A 352 7.81 -13.42 -5.70
C VAL A 352 6.49 -13.17 -4.99
N GLY A 353 5.37 -13.22 -5.72
CA GLY A 353 4.04 -13.00 -5.15
C GLY A 353 3.54 -14.13 -4.26
N ARG A 354 4.00 -15.37 -4.48
CA ARG A 354 3.70 -16.52 -3.60
C ARG A 354 4.29 -16.37 -2.20
N ILE A 355 5.39 -15.63 -2.07
CA ILE A 355 6.10 -15.38 -0.80
C ILE A 355 6.22 -13.87 -0.50
N SER A 356 5.15 -13.13 -0.77
CA SER A 356 5.12 -11.67 -0.67
C SER A 356 5.40 -11.12 0.73
N LEU A 357 4.96 -11.81 1.80
CA LEU A 357 5.22 -11.37 3.18
C LEU A 357 6.70 -11.53 3.52
N SER A 358 7.31 -12.65 3.13
CA SER A 358 8.75 -12.86 3.28
C SER A 358 9.55 -11.83 2.50
N ASN A 359 9.17 -11.54 1.26
CA ASN A 359 9.83 -10.50 0.44
C ASN A 359 9.67 -9.10 1.04
N TYR A 360 8.49 -8.75 1.55
CA TYR A 360 8.24 -7.45 2.17
C TYR A 360 9.12 -7.22 3.40
N LEU A 361 9.19 -8.21 4.30
CA LEU A 361 10.01 -8.13 5.51
C LEU A 361 11.50 -8.17 5.20
N LEU A 362 11.94 -9.04 4.28
CA LEU A 362 13.33 -9.08 3.80
C LEU A 362 13.76 -7.75 3.21
N THR A 363 12.92 -7.14 2.37
CA THR A 363 13.21 -5.83 1.77
C THR A 363 13.36 -4.77 2.84
N SER A 364 12.47 -4.75 3.83
CA SER A 364 12.54 -3.80 4.94
C SER A 364 13.85 -3.96 5.71
N ALA A 365 14.21 -5.19 6.09
CA ALA A 365 15.44 -5.48 6.81
C ALA A 365 16.72 -5.12 6.01
N VAL A 366 16.74 -5.39 4.70
CA VAL A 366 17.87 -5.03 3.83
C VAL A 366 17.98 -3.51 3.68
N MET A 367 16.86 -2.82 3.41
CA MET A 367 16.88 -1.38 3.21
C MET A 367 17.24 -0.63 4.50
N THR A 368 16.71 -1.04 5.66
CA THR A 368 17.07 -0.42 6.94
C THR A 368 18.50 -0.77 7.34
N GLY A 369 19.00 -1.96 7.01
CA GLY A 369 20.42 -2.29 7.16
C GLY A 369 21.35 -1.47 6.26
N ILE A 370 20.88 -0.97 5.11
CA ILE A 370 21.67 -0.06 4.25
C ILE A 370 21.57 1.37 4.78
N PHE A 371 20.38 1.86 5.10
CA PHE A 371 20.20 3.28 5.40
C PHE A 371 20.44 3.63 6.86
N TYR A 372 20.03 2.80 7.82
CA TYR A 372 20.06 3.20 9.22
C TYR A 372 21.46 3.03 9.84
N GLY A 373 21.74 3.82 10.87
CA GLY A 373 23.07 3.92 11.50
C GLY A 373 23.57 2.66 12.18
N TRP A 374 22.68 1.73 12.54
CA TRP A 374 23.06 0.41 13.05
C TRP A 374 23.58 -0.53 11.94
N GLY A 375 23.43 -0.16 10.67
CA GLY A 375 23.94 -0.87 9.49
C GLY A 375 25.00 -0.05 8.75
N LEU A 376 24.76 0.31 7.49
CA LEU A 376 25.70 1.13 6.69
C LEU A 376 25.54 2.64 6.88
N GLY A 377 24.44 3.11 7.49
CA GLY A 377 24.25 4.51 7.86
C GLY A 377 24.00 5.49 6.73
N TRP A 378 23.50 5.06 5.56
CA TRP A 378 23.31 5.92 4.38
C TRP A 378 22.08 6.86 4.44
N PHE A 379 21.37 6.93 5.56
CA PHE A 379 20.16 7.73 5.70
C PHE A 379 20.42 9.20 5.39
N GLY A 380 19.61 9.79 4.52
CA GLY A 380 19.74 11.17 4.05
C GLY A 380 21.00 11.48 3.24
N MET A 381 21.82 10.49 2.86
CA MET A 381 23.07 10.71 2.10
C MET A 381 22.87 10.71 0.58
N LEU A 382 21.89 9.97 0.09
CA LEU A 382 21.59 9.88 -1.34
C LEU A 382 20.52 10.90 -1.72
N SER A 383 20.60 11.43 -2.94
CA SER A 383 19.48 12.18 -3.54
C SER A 383 18.32 11.24 -3.89
N ARG A 384 17.13 11.79 -4.10
CA ARG A 384 15.94 11.00 -4.46
C ARG A 384 16.18 10.10 -5.68
N ALA A 385 16.80 10.61 -6.74
CA ALA A 385 17.09 9.82 -7.93
C ALA A 385 18.08 8.69 -7.65
N GLN A 386 19.09 8.94 -6.82
CA GLN A 386 20.12 7.96 -6.48
C GLN A 386 19.57 6.77 -5.68
N LEU A 387 18.54 6.98 -4.84
CA LEU A 387 17.86 5.89 -4.13
C LEU A 387 17.38 4.79 -5.08
N TYR A 388 16.91 5.16 -6.27
CA TYR A 388 16.38 4.21 -7.25
C TYR A 388 17.46 3.28 -7.83
N TRP A 389 18.76 3.56 -7.64
CA TRP A 389 19.82 2.62 -8.01
C TRP A 389 19.79 1.32 -7.20
N LEU A 390 19.24 1.36 -5.99
CA LEU A 390 19.11 0.18 -5.12
C LEU A 390 17.92 -0.71 -5.46
N VAL A 391 16.95 -0.19 -6.24
CA VAL A 391 15.73 -0.93 -6.56
C VAL A 391 15.96 -2.12 -7.49
N PRO A 392 16.64 -1.98 -8.66
CA PRO A 392 16.90 -3.13 -9.55
C PRO A 392 17.71 -4.27 -8.89
N PRO A 393 18.78 -4.00 -8.11
CA PRO A 393 19.46 -5.04 -7.34
C PRO A 393 18.54 -5.79 -6.38
N MET A 394 17.69 -5.07 -5.63
CA MET A 394 16.76 -5.71 -4.70
C MET A 394 15.68 -6.51 -5.44
N TRP A 395 15.18 -6.02 -6.57
CA TRP A 395 14.29 -6.79 -7.44
C TRP A 395 14.95 -8.07 -7.97
N ALA A 396 16.23 -8.02 -8.34
CA ALA A 396 16.96 -9.20 -8.75
C ALA A 396 17.04 -10.23 -7.60
N VAL A 397 17.29 -9.78 -6.37
CA VAL A 397 17.23 -10.63 -5.17
C VAL A 397 15.85 -11.26 -5.01
N MET A 398 14.77 -10.48 -5.06
CA MET A 398 13.39 -10.99 -4.99
C MET A 398 13.14 -12.08 -6.05
N LEU A 399 13.43 -11.77 -7.33
CA LEU A 399 13.18 -12.65 -8.48
C LEU A 399 14.04 -13.93 -8.46
N PHE A 400 15.23 -13.87 -7.87
CA PHE A 400 16.14 -15.02 -7.78
C PHE A 400 15.81 -15.90 -6.57
N TRP A 401 15.83 -15.34 -5.37
CA TRP A 401 15.69 -16.10 -4.13
C TRP A 401 14.30 -16.72 -4.01
N SER A 402 13.24 -16.01 -4.44
CA SER A 402 11.88 -16.52 -4.32
C SER A 402 11.68 -17.80 -5.10
N ARG A 403 12.34 -17.92 -6.26
CA ARG A 403 12.31 -19.14 -7.05
C ARG A 403 13.14 -20.25 -6.40
N LEU A 404 14.39 -19.95 -6.04
CA LEU A 404 15.31 -20.89 -5.40
C LEU A 404 14.69 -21.51 -4.12
N TRP A 405 14.04 -20.68 -3.30
CA TRP A 405 13.35 -21.12 -2.10
C TRP A 405 12.18 -22.02 -2.45
N LEU A 406 11.34 -21.63 -3.42
CA LEU A 406 10.16 -22.40 -3.80
C LEU A 406 10.45 -23.70 -4.56
N ASP A 407 11.67 -23.87 -5.08
CA ASP A 407 12.14 -25.14 -5.64
C ASP A 407 12.42 -26.18 -4.53
N HIS A 408 12.70 -25.74 -3.30
CA HIS A 408 12.97 -26.61 -2.14
C HIS A 408 11.81 -26.67 -1.13
N PHE A 409 11.06 -25.57 -0.96
CA PHE A 409 9.99 -25.42 0.02
C PHE A 409 8.68 -24.97 -0.64
N SER A 410 7.53 -25.50 -0.20
CA SER A 410 6.25 -25.19 -0.84
C SER A 410 5.68 -23.78 -0.49
N ILE A 411 6.22 -23.15 0.55
CA ILE A 411 5.74 -21.91 1.16
C ILE A 411 6.94 -21.07 1.67
N GLY A 412 6.81 -19.75 1.66
CA GLY A 412 7.84 -18.85 2.20
C GLY A 412 7.95 -18.95 3.73
N PRO A 413 9.09 -18.57 4.32
CA PRO A 413 9.35 -18.75 5.74
C PRO A 413 8.36 -17.98 6.63
N MET A 414 8.08 -16.71 6.31
CA MET A 414 7.13 -15.90 7.08
C MET A 414 5.68 -16.32 6.82
N GLU A 415 5.36 -16.73 5.60
CA GLU A 415 4.05 -17.30 5.28
C GLU A 415 3.81 -18.62 6.02
N TRP A 416 4.85 -19.45 6.17
CA TRP A 416 4.79 -20.69 6.94
C TRP A 416 4.52 -20.39 8.42
N LEU A 417 5.31 -19.50 9.02
CA LEU A 417 5.16 -19.10 10.42
C LEU A 417 3.76 -18.55 10.67
N TRP A 418 3.29 -17.67 9.79
CA TRP A 418 1.95 -17.10 9.88
C TRP A 418 0.85 -18.16 9.79
N ARG A 419 0.93 -19.09 8.84
CA ARG A 419 -0.05 -20.18 8.71
C ARG A 419 -0.01 -21.14 9.89
N TRP A 420 1.17 -21.40 10.44
CA TRP A 420 1.32 -22.23 11.62
C TRP A 420 0.63 -21.59 12.82
N LEU A 421 0.90 -20.30 13.08
CA LEU A 421 0.27 -19.52 14.16
C LEU A 421 -1.26 -19.46 14.02
N ILE A 422 -1.77 -19.25 12.80
CA ILE A 422 -3.22 -19.27 12.54
C ILE A 422 -3.80 -20.63 12.95
N ARG A 423 -3.22 -21.73 12.46
CA ARG A 423 -3.72 -23.08 12.73
C ARG A 423 -3.70 -23.41 14.22
N THR A 424 -2.62 -23.10 14.92
CA THR A 424 -2.50 -23.38 16.35
C THR A 424 -3.51 -22.57 17.16
N THR A 425 -3.67 -21.27 16.87
CA THR A 425 -4.66 -20.44 17.55
C THR A 425 -6.10 -20.85 17.24
N THR A 426 -6.45 -21.11 15.97
CA THR A 426 -7.80 -21.57 15.60
C THR A 426 -8.13 -22.91 16.27
N ASN A 427 -7.18 -23.86 16.31
CA ASN A 427 -7.38 -25.14 16.98
C ASN A 427 -7.56 -24.99 18.49
N ALA A 428 -6.82 -24.07 19.13
CA ALA A 428 -6.98 -23.79 20.55
C ALA A 428 -8.38 -23.21 20.85
N LEU A 429 -8.84 -22.26 20.03
CA LEU A 429 -10.16 -21.65 20.15
C LEU A 429 -11.33 -22.63 19.88
N ASN A 430 -11.09 -23.76 19.21
CA ASN A 430 -12.10 -24.80 18.99
C ASN A 430 -12.14 -25.84 20.11
N ARG A 431 -11.15 -25.84 21.01
CA ARG A 431 -11.02 -26.81 22.11
C ARG A 431 -11.47 -26.26 23.46
N GLY A 432 -11.50 -24.94 23.62
CA GLY A 432 -12.06 -24.24 24.78
C GLY A 432 -13.44 -23.71 24.43
#